data_AF-A0A9D3RVH5-F1
#
_entry.id   AF-A0A9D3RVH5-F1
#
_cell.length_a   1.000
_cell.length_b   1.000
_cell.length_c   1.000
_cell.angle_alpha   90.00
_cell.angle_beta   90.00
_cell.angle_gamma   90.00
#
_symmetry.space_group_name_H-M   'P 1'
#
loop_
_entity.id
_entity.type
_entity.pdbx_description
1 polymer ?
#
loop_
_entity_poly.entity_id
_entity_poly.type
_entity_poly.pdbx_seq_one_letter_code
_entity_poly.pdbx_strand_id
1 'polypeptide(L)'
;MPGLCRAITEGGCGFDYRLAMAIPDKWIQILKEYRDEDWDIGDIIRTLTNRRSGEPSIAYAESHDQVGSGGDKSLAFWLMDKEMYTNMSRLDPMTPVIDRGLQLHKMIRLLTHSLGGEAYLNFMGNEFGHPEWLDFPRKGNKESYLYARRQYNLVDAEHLRYRQLYAFDRDMNRTEDKYGWLSSAPGIVTTKHEGDKVIVFERASLTFIFNFHPTESYSNYRVAVASPGKYTIKLDSDDQQYGGHGRLEHGTEFFTEPVHFKSYPNSMLVYLPCRTALVLANEEIDYCY
;
A
#
# COMPACT_ATOMS: atom_id res chain seq x y z
N MET A 1 25.40 0.82 -0.46
CA MET A 1 26.68 0.92 -1.19
C MET A 1 26.38 1.34 -2.62
N PRO A 2 26.90 2.48 -3.12
CA PRO A 2 26.78 2.86 -4.54
C PRO A 2 27.44 1.84 -5.46
N GLY A 3 26.89 1.62 -6.66
CA GLY A 3 27.48 0.70 -7.65
C GLY A 3 27.25 -0.78 -7.37
N LEU A 4 26.54 -1.13 -6.28
CA LEU A 4 26.22 -2.52 -5.95
C LEU A 4 25.36 -3.15 -7.05
N CYS A 5 24.38 -2.40 -7.54
CA CYS A 5 23.43 -2.84 -8.56
C CYS A 5 23.76 -2.29 -9.96
N ARG A 6 25.05 -2.17 -10.28
CA ARG A 6 25.54 -1.77 -11.61
C ARG A 6 26.38 -2.89 -12.20
N ALA A 7 26.44 -2.95 -13.53
CA ALA A 7 27.16 -3.99 -14.24
C ALA A 7 28.67 -3.97 -13.92
N ILE A 8 29.30 -5.14 -13.93
CA ILE A 8 30.74 -5.29 -13.68
C ILE A 8 31.57 -4.48 -14.69
N THR A 9 31.11 -4.40 -15.95
CA THR A 9 31.73 -3.60 -17.02
C THR A 9 31.74 -2.10 -16.75
N GLU A 10 30.86 -1.61 -15.88
CA GLU A 10 30.79 -0.22 -15.45
C GLU A 10 31.55 0.02 -14.13
N GLY A 11 32.24 -1.00 -13.60
CA GLY A 11 32.90 -0.96 -12.29
C GLY A 11 31.97 -1.22 -11.10
N GLY A 12 30.75 -1.73 -11.35
CA GLY A 12 29.82 -2.15 -10.31
C GLY A 12 30.05 -3.57 -9.79
N CYS A 13 29.25 -3.99 -8.81
CA CYS A 13 29.33 -5.33 -8.21
C CYS A 13 28.53 -6.41 -8.96
N GLY A 14 27.66 -6.03 -9.89
CA GLY A 14 26.91 -6.97 -10.73
C GLY A 14 25.64 -7.56 -10.11
N PHE A 15 25.14 -7.04 -8.99
CA PHE A 15 23.80 -7.44 -8.51
C PHE A 15 22.71 -6.80 -9.38
N ASP A 16 21.61 -7.49 -9.61
CA ASP A 16 20.49 -6.91 -10.35
C ASP A 16 19.69 -5.96 -9.46
N TYR A 17 19.36 -6.37 -8.23
CA TYR A 17 18.50 -5.62 -7.30
C TYR A 17 19.11 -5.48 -5.91
N ARG A 18 18.60 -4.49 -5.16
CA ARG A 18 18.83 -4.35 -3.72
C ARG A 18 17.53 -4.23 -2.94
N LEU A 19 17.54 -4.62 -1.67
CA LEU A 19 16.40 -4.45 -0.78
C LEU A 19 16.27 -2.98 -0.30
N ALA A 20 15.05 -2.44 -0.34
CA ALA A 20 14.71 -1.11 0.17
C ALA A 20 14.42 -1.15 1.68
N MET A 21 15.45 -1.50 2.47
CA MET A 21 15.33 -1.79 3.91
C MET A 21 14.82 -0.62 4.77
N ALA A 22 14.91 0.62 4.29
CA ALA A 22 14.42 1.79 5.02
C ALA A 22 12.89 1.92 5.06
N ILE A 23 12.18 1.25 4.12
CA ILE A 23 10.72 1.37 4.02
C ILE A 23 10.01 0.72 5.22
N PRO A 24 10.30 -0.54 5.59
CA PRO A 24 9.70 -1.15 6.79
C PRO A 24 9.97 -0.39 8.08
N ASP A 25 11.20 0.09 8.27
CA ASP A 25 11.58 0.87 9.46
C ASP A 25 10.72 2.14 9.59
N LYS A 26 10.41 2.78 8.45
CA LYS A 26 9.58 3.98 8.43
C LYS A 26 8.14 3.68 8.82
N TRP A 27 7.57 2.57 8.34
CA TRP A 27 6.21 2.17 8.74
C TRP A 27 6.12 1.84 10.23
N ILE A 28 7.12 1.14 10.78
CA ILE A 28 7.19 0.88 12.23
C ILE A 28 7.30 2.19 13.01
N GLN A 29 8.20 3.09 12.61
CA GLN A 29 8.38 4.38 13.27
C GLN A 29 7.04 5.14 13.36
N ILE A 30 6.35 5.25 12.23
CA ILE A 30 5.08 5.98 12.13
C ILE A 30 4.01 5.33 13.02
N LEU A 31 3.87 4.01 12.97
CA LEU A 31 2.83 3.30 13.73
C LEU A 31 3.09 3.25 15.24
N LYS A 32 4.36 3.36 15.65
CA LYS A 32 4.78 3.30 17.05
C LYS A 32 4.82 4.67 17.73
N GLU A 33 5.28 5.69 17.02
CA GLU A 33 5.65 6.99 17.61
C GLU A 33 4.62 8.10 17.34
N TYR A 34 3.79 7.96 16.30
CA TYR A 34 2.92 9.03 15.83
C TYR A 34 1.45 8.60 15.76
N ARG A 35 0.55 9.54 16.03
CA ARG A 35 -0.89 9.38 15.76
C ARG A 35 -1.15 9.67 14.29
N ASP A 36 -2.26 9.14 13.75
CA ASP A 36 -2.63 9.27 12.32
C ASP A 36 -2.63 10.74 11.83
N GLU A 37 -3.07 11.67 12.68
CA GLU A 37 -3.13 13.11 12.34
C GLU A 37 -1.74 13.75 12.20
N ASP A 38 -0.75 13.16 12.85
CA ASP A 38 0.63 13.66 12.96
C ASP A 38 1.56 13.01 11.93
N TRP A 39 1.03 12.18 11.01
CA TRP A 39 1.83 11.55 9.95
C TRP A 39 2.33 12.59 8.95
N ASP A 40 3.66 12.70 8.83
CA ASP A 40 4.32 13.55 7.83
C ASP A 40 4.31 12.86 6.45
N ILE A 41 3.45 13.36 5.56
CA ILE A 41 3.24 12.82 4.23
C ILE A 41 4.49 13.01 3.36
N GLY A 42 5.14 14.17 3.46
CA GLY A 42 6.38 14.49 2.77
C GLY A 42 7.51 13.53 3.14
N ASP A 43 7.62 13.15 4.40
CA ASP A 43 8.64 12.23 4.88
C ASP A 43 8.37 10.77 4.46
N ILE A 44 7.10 10.33 4.48
CA ILE A 44 6.70 9.03 3.91
C ILE A 44 7.13 8.94 2.44
N ILE A 45 6.74 9.93 1.65
CA ILE A 45 7.05 9.96 0.22
C ILE A 45 8.55 10.03 -0.01
N ARG A 46 9.27 10.85 0.78
CA ARG A 46 10.72 10.93 0.72
C ARG A 46 11.35 9.56 0.96
N THR A 47 10.94 8.81 1.98
CA THR A 47 11.50 7.48 2.24
C THR A 47 11.23 6.51 1.08
N LEU A 48 10.03 6.52 0.51
CA LEU A 48 9.66 5.63 -0.61
C LEU A 48 10.39 5.99 -1.92
N THR A 49 10.72 7.27 -2.12
CA THR A 49 11.31 7.76 -3.38
C THR A 49 12.81 8.04 -3.32
N ASN A 50 13.41 8.09 -2.13
CA ASN A 50 14.83 8.37 -1.94
C ASN A 50 15.69 7.16 -2.31
N ARG A 51 15.83 6.96 -3.63
CA ARG A 51 16.51 5.81 -4.24
C ARG A 51 17.47 6.30 -5.32
N ARG A 52 18.47 5.48 -5.64
CA ARG A 52 19.49 5.86 -6.63
C ARG A 52 18.96 5.58 -8.03
N SER A 53 18.97 6.60 -8.88
CA SER A 53 18.61 6.42 -10.28
C SER A 53 19.55 5.41 -10.96
N GLY A 54 18.98 4.46 -11.69
CA GLY A 54 19.72 3.40 -12.39
C GLY A 54 20.18 2.23 -11.51
N GLU A 55 19.79 2.15 -10.24
CA GLU A 55 19.99 0.99 -9.36
C GLU A 55 18.62 0.51 -8.84
N PRO A 56 18.05 -0.58 -9.40
CA PRO A 56 16.69 -0.97 -9.06
C PRO A 56 16.61 -1.63 -7.67
N SER A 57 15.42 -1.53 -7.09
CA SER A 57 15.18 -1.84 -5.68
C SER A 57 13.89 -2.62 -5.48
N ILE A 58 13.94 -3.61 -4.59
CA ILE A 58 12.79 -4.40 -4.17
C ILE A 58 12.21 -3.74 -2.92
N ALA A 59 10.97 -3.26 -3.04
CA ALA A 59 10.21 -2.64 -1.97
C ALA A 59 9.32 -3.65 -1.25
N TYR A 60 9.17 -3.48 0.05
CA TYR A 60 8.33 -4.31 0.90
C TYR A 60 7.93 -3.49 2.13
N ALA A 61 6.70 -3.70 2.59
CA ALA A 61 6.15 -2.92 3.71
C ALA A 61 6.60 -3.45 5.07
N GLU A 62 6.83 -4.76 5.16
CA GLU A 62 7.30 -5.45 6.36
C GLU A 62 8.16 -6.66 5.99
N SER A 63 9.08 -7.04 6.87
CA SER A 63 10.09 -8.08 6.64
C SER A 63 9.83 -9.35 7.46
N HIS A 64 10.57 -10.43 7.15
CA HIS A 64 10.52 -11.66 7.94
C HIS A 64 11.09 -11.48 9.35
N ASP A 65 12.07 -10.58 9.53
CA ASP A 65 12.67 -10.28 10.84
C ASP A 65 11.64 -9.65 11.79
N GLN A 66 10.75 -8.81 11.27
CA GLN A 66 9.69 -8.15 12.03
C GLN A 66 8.57 -9.09 12.47
N VAL A 67 8.40 -10.23 11.78
CA VAL A 67 7.46 -11.29 12.17
C VAL A 67 8.10 -12.27 13.17
N GLY A 68 9.42 -12.21 13.35
CA GLY A 68 10.18 -13.11 14.22
C GLY A 68 10.07 -12.78 15.71
N SER A 69 10.46 -13.74 16.56
CA SER A 69 10.41 -13.66 18.03
C SER A 69 11.37 -12.63 18.69
N GLY A 70 11.79 -11.59 17.97
CA GLY A 70 12.72 -10.53 18.40
C GLY A 70 12.05 -9.31 19.06
N GLY A 71 10.72 -9.28 19.15
CA GLY A 71 9.98 -8.22 19.85
C GLY A 71 9.35 -7.15 18.94
N ASP A 72 9.50 -7.27 17.62
CA ASP A 72 8.73 -6.47 16.67
C ASP A 72 7.38 -7.13 16.33
N LYS A 73 6.43 -6.29 15.92
CA LYS A 73 5.06 -6.69 15.57
C LYS A 73 4.90 -6.63 14.05
N SER A 74 4.08 -7.52 13.48
CA SER A 74 3.63 -7.40 12.09
C SER A 74 2.84 -6.10 11.90
N LEU A 75 2.73 -5.65 10.66
CA LEU A 75 1.93 -4.47 10.29
C LEU A 75 0.48 -4.61 10.78
N ALA A 76 -0.11 -5.79 10.59
CA ALA A 76 -1.46 -6.10 11.06
C ALA A 76 -1.57 -5.98 12.59
N PHE A 77 -0.58 -6.47 13.34
CA PHE A 77 -0.60 -6.43 14.79
C PHE A 77 -0.28 -5.04 15.37
N TRP A 78 0.51 -4.21 14.68
CA TRP A 78 0.64 -2.78 14.99
C TRP A 78 -0.68 -2.03 14.83
N LEU A 79 -1.47 -2.40 13.83
CA LEU A 79 -2.70 -1.69 13.47
C LEU A 79 -3.92 -2.10 14.32
N MET A 80 -4.04 -3.39 14.64
CA MET A 80 -5.24 -3.98 15.25
C MET A 80 -4.99 -4.60 16.63
N ASP A 81 -3.72 -4.84 16.99
CA ASP A 81 -3.29 -5.45 18.25
C ASP A 81 -4.18 -6.64 18.67
N LYS A 82 -4.70 -6.66 19.90
CA LYS A 82 -5.50 -7.78 20.42
C LYS A 82 -6.90 -7.88 19.82
N GLU A 83 -7.43 -6.83 19.20
CA GLU A 83 -8.77 -6.90 18.57
C GLU A 83 -8.80 -7.86 17.38
N MET A 84 -7.64 -8.22 16.82
CA MET A 84 -7.53 -9.26 15.80
C MET A 84 -8.12 -10.61 16.25
N TYR A 85 -8.05 -10.92 17.55
CA TYR A 85 -8.51 -12.21 18.07
C TYR A 85 -10.03 -12.28 18.27
N THR A 86 -10.70 -11.13 18.38
CA THR A 86 -12.13 -11.06 18.75
C THR A 86 -13.01 -10.47 17.66
N ASN A 87 -12.49 -9.58 16.81
CA ASN A 87 -13.30 -8.77 15.89
C ASN A 87 -12.96 -8.98 14.40
N MET A 88 -12.19 -10.04 14.08
CA MET A 88 -11.92 -10.45 12.70
C MET A 88 -13.04 -11.28 12.06
N SER A 89 -14.12 -11.54 12.80
CA SER A 89 -15.35 -12.12 12.26
C SER A 89 -16.17 -11.07 11.50
N ARG A 90 -16.75 -11.45 10.37
CA ARG A 90 -17.69 -10.66 9.56
C ARG A 90 -19.11 -10.72 10.11
N LEU A 91 -19.40 -11.68 10.99
CA LEU A 91 -20.70 -11.82 11.65
C LEU A 91 -20.86 -10.76 12.75
N ASP A 92 -19.75 -10.28 13.29
CA ASP A 92 -19.72 -9.26 14.33
C ASP A 92 -19.58 -7.85 13.71
N PRO A 93 -20.16 -6.82 14.37
CA PRO A 93 -19.97 -5.44 13.97
C PRO A 93 -18.50 -5.07 13.86
N MET A 94 -18.15 -4.32 12.81
CA MET A 94 -16.78 -3.86 12.60
C MET A 94 -16.46 -2.74 13.60
N THR A 95 -15.48 -2.95 14.47
CA THR A 95 -15.01 -1.91 15.38
C THR A 95 -14.21 -0.85 14.62
N PRO A 96 -14.14 0.40 15.11
CA PRO A 96 -13.32 1.44 14.48
C PRO A 96 -11.83 1.07 14.38
N VAL A 97 -11.32 0.24 15.30
CA VAL A 97 -9.93 -0.24 15.30
C VAL A 97 -9.69 -1.24 14.18
N ILE A 98 -10.58 -2.24 14.01
CA ILE A 98 -10.49 -3.18 12.90
C ILE A 98 -10.68 -2.48 11.56
N ASP A 99 -11.65 -1.55 11.46
CA ASP A 99 -11.85 -0.78 10.23
C ASP A 99 -10.58 0.00 9.85
N ARG A 100 -10.03 0.78 10.80
CA ARG A 100 -8.75 1.48 10.62
C ARG A 100 -7.65 0.52 10.18
N GLY A 101 -7.52 -0.62 10.85
CA GLY A 101 -6.45 -1.56 10.58
C GLY A 101 -6.56 -2.20 9.21
N LEU A 102 -7.75 -2.60 8.77
CA LEU A 102 -7.97 -3.14 7.43
C LEU A 102 -7.65 -2.11 6.35
N GLN A 103 -8.14 -0.87 6.50
CA GLN A 103 -7.90 0.18 5.51
C GLN A 103 -6.41 0.53 5.40
N LEU A 104 -5.74 0.82 6.53
CA LEU A 104 -4.32 1.19 6.53
C LEU A 104 -3.42 0.04 6.07
N HIS A 105 -3.73 -1.21 6.39
CA HIS A 105 -2.98 -2.37 5.91
C HIS A 105 -2.99 -2.48 4.38
N LYS A 106 -4.13 -2.21 3.74
CA LYS A 106 -4.25 -2.16 2.27
C LYS A 106 -3.48 -0.97 1.71
N MET A 107 -3.70 0.22 2.26
CA MET A 107 -3.09 1.46 1.76
C MET A 107 -1.57 1.47 1.86
N ILE A 108 -1.01 1.04 2.99
CA ILE A 108 0.45 0.97 3.22
C ILE A 108 1.12 0.04 2.21
N ARG A 109 0.54 -1.14 1.99
CA ARG A 109 1.04 -2.09 0.99
C ARG A 109 0.94 -1.53 -0.41
N LEU A 110 -0.21 -0.99 -0.81
CA LEU A 110 -0.38 -0.43 -2.15
C LEU A 110 0.57 0.75 -2.38
N LEU A 111 0.72 1.66 -1.43
CA LEU A 111 1.64 2.79 -1.55
C LEU A 111 3.09 2.32 -1.66
N THR A 112 3.49 1.32 -0.87
CA THR A 112 4.83 0.71 -0.96
C THR A 112 5.04 0.01 -2.30
N HIS A 113 4.04 -0.73 -2.78
CA HIS A 113 4.08 -1.48 -4.04
C HIS A 113 4.10 -0.57 -5.27
N SER A 114 3.45 0.57 -5.22
CA SER A 114 3.31 1.49 -6.37
C SER A 114 4.36 2.59 -6.39
N LEU A 115 4.92 3.02 -5.25
CA LEU A 115 5.88 4.13 -5.19
C LEU A 115 7.28 3.73 -4.70
N GLY A 116 7.40 2.62 -3.97
CA GLY A 116 8.60 2.28 -3.20
C GLY A 116 9.74 1.61 -3.97
N GLY A 117 9.49 1.06 -5.17
CA GLY A 117 10.45 0.14 -5.83
C GLY A 117 10.24 -0.07 -7.32
N GLU A 118 11.17 -0.83 -7.90
CA GLU A 118 11.10 -1.45 -9.23
C GLU A 118 10.66 -2.93 -9.15
N ALA A 119 10.51 -3.44 -7.93
CA ALA A 119 9.98 -4.77 -7.64
C ALA A 119 9.29 -4.76 -6.27
N TYR A 120 8.42 -5.72 -6.01
CA TYR A 120 7.73 -5.89 -4.73
C TYR A 120 8.06 -7.23 -4.09
N LEU A 121 8.12 -7.25 -2.76
CA LEU A 121 8.30 -8.47 -1.96
C LEU A 121 7.27 -8.49 -0.83
N ASN A 122 6.74 -9.69 -0.58
CA ASN A 122 5.87 -9.96 0.56
C ASN A 122 6.32 -11.25 1.26
N PHE A 123 6.37 -11.24 2.58
CA PHE A 123 6.69 -12.43 3.38
C PHE A 123 5.41 -13.22 3.66
N MET A 124 5.50 -14.56 3.54
CA MET A 124 4.36 -15.46 3.66
C MET A 124 3.47 -15.16 4.89
N GLY A 125 2.16 -15.03 4.68
CA GLY A 125 1.18 -14.70 5.69
C GLY A 125 0.83 -13.22 5.78
N ASN A 126 1.76 -12.32 5.46
CA ASN A 126 1.54 -10.88 5.60
C ASN A 126 0.54 -10.35 4.56
N GLU A 127 0.38 -11.06 3.43
CA GLU A 127 -0.59 -10.73 2.38
C GLU A 127 -2.06 -10.73 2.87
N PHE A 128 -2.33 -11.48 3.93
CA PHE A 128 -3.66 -11.52 4.56
C PHE A 128 -3.66 -10.98 5.99
N GLY A 129 -2.57 -10.35 6.43
CA GLY A 129 -2.46 -9.84 7.81
C GLY A 129 -2.46 -10.97 8.84
N HIS A 130 -1.63 -12.00 8.65
CA HIS A 130 -1.51 -13.13 9.57
C HIS A 130 -1.32 -12.65 11.01
N PRO A 131 -2.13 -13.16 11.98
CA PRO A 131 -2.04 -12.74 13.38
C PRO A 131 -0.79 -13.31 14.07
N GLU A 132 -0.58 -12.96 15.33
CA GLU A 132 0.52 -13.49 16.16
C GLU A 132 1.92 -13.18 15.56
N TRP A 133 2.89 -14.06 15.81
CA TRP A 133 4.28 -13.96 15.38
C TRP A 133 4.81 -15.35 15.01
N LEU A 134 5.98 -15.39 14.37
CA LEU A 134 6.73 -16.59 14.02
C LEU A 134 7.83 -16.81 15.06
N ASP A 135 7.78 -17.92 15.80
CA ASP A 135 8.85 -18.31 16.75
C ASP A 135 9.25 -19.76 16.50
N PHE A 136 10.55 -19.97 16.26
CA PHE A 136 11.13 -21.29 16.04
C PHE A 136 11.38 -22.01 17.37
N PRO A 137 11.34 -23.35 17.40
CA PRO A 137 11.72 -24.13 18.57
C PRO A 137 13.12 -23.74 19.08
N ARG A 138 13.19 -23.34 20.35
CA ARG A 138 14.44 -22.99 21.03
C ARG A 138 14.30 -23.20 22.53
N LYS A 139 15.42 -23.22 23.24
CA LYS A 139 15.44 -23.36 24.71
C LYS A 139 14.51 -22.37 25.43
N GLY A 140 14.43 -21.13 24.93
CA GLY A 140 13.61 -20.06 25.51
C GLY A 140 12.09 -20.28 25.40
N ASN A 141 11.62 -21.14 24.49
CA ASN A 141 10.21 -21.51 24.34
C ASN A 141 9.95 -23.00 24.55
N LYS A 142 10.90 -23.71 25.19
CA LYS A 142 10.83 -25.16 25.48
C LYS A 142 10.67 -26.01 24.21
N GLU A 143 11.38 -25.65 23.14
CA GLU A 143 11.33 -26.36 21.85
C GLU A 143 9.91 -26.44 21.27
N SER A 144 9.11 -25.37 21.47
CA SER A 144 7.72 -25.32 21.02
C SER A 144 7.61 -25.06 19.53
N TYR A 145 6.75 -25.82 18.86
CA TYR A 145 6.37 -25.63 17.45
C TYR A 145 5.06 -24.84 17.29
N LEU A 146 4.45 -24.37 18.39
CA LEU A 146 3.14 -23.74 18.37
C LEU A 146 3.07 -22.52 17.44
N TYR A 147 4.14 -21.72 17.38
CA TYR A 147 4.25 -20.53 16.55
C TYR A 147 5.13 -20.74 15.30
N ALA A 148 5.64 -21.95 15.08
CA ALA A 148 6.43 -22.31 13.90
C ALA A 148 5.53 -22.82 12.76
N ARG A 149 4.46 -22.08 12.45
CA ARG A 149 3.41 -22.48 11.48
C ARG A 149 2.79 -21.28 10.78
N ARG A 150 2.00 -21.56 9.74
CA ARG A 150 1.13 -20.58 9.08
C ARG A 150 -0.32 -21.04 9.12
N GLN A 151 -1.21 -20.12 9.47
CA GLN A 151 -2.64 -20.36 9.67
C GLN A 151 -3.44 -20.05 8.39
N TYR A 152 -3.15 -20.76 7.29
CA TYR A 152 -3.81 -20.51 6.00
C TYR A 152 -5.33 -20.75 6.04
N ASN A 153 -5.79 -21.58 6.98
CA ASN A 153 -7.20 -21.79 7.27
C ASN A 153 -7.97 -20.49 7.60
N LEU A 154 -7.28 -19.43 8.04
CA LEU A 154 -7.89 -18.12 8.30
C LEU A 154 -8.39 -17.43 7.02
N VAL A 155 -7.73 -17.67 5.87
CA VAL A 155 -8.12 -17.12 4.57
C VAL A 155 -9.27 -17.91 3.94
N ASP A 156 -9.28 -19.23 4.19
CA ASP A 156 -10.32 -20.14 3.69
C ASP A 156 -11.67 -19.93 4.39
N ALA A 157 -11.66 -19.46 5.64
CA ALA A 157 -12.85 -19.19 6.42
C ALA A 157 -13.60 -17.94 5.92
N GLU A 158 -14.69 -18.13 5.16
CA GLU A 158 -15.46 -17.04 4.53
C GLU A 158 -16.07 -16.02 5.51
N HIS A 159 -16.29 -16.44 6.76
CA HIS A 159 -16.80 -15.58 7.82
C HIS A 159 -15.71 -14.72 8.47
N LEU A 160 -14.44 -14.88 8.12
CA LEU A 160 -13.34 -14.06 8.64
C LEU A 160 -12.92 -12.97 7.64
N ARG A 161 -12.39 -11.87 8.18
CA ARG A 161 -11.97 -10.67 7.44
C ARG A 161 -10.59 -10.83 6.79
N TYR A 162 -9.79 -11.85 7.15
CA TYR A 162 -8.47 -12.11 6.52
C TYR A 162 -8.58 -12.33 5.01
N ARG A 163 -9.67 -12.96 4.55
CA ARG A 163 -9.98 -13.13 3.12
C ARG A 163 -10.08 -11.80 2.37
N GLN A 164 -10.53 -10.74 3.04
CA GLN A 164 -10.69 -9.41 2.43
C GLN A 164 -9.31 -8.75 2.19
N LEU A 165 -8.38 -8.89 3.14
CA LEU A 165 -6.99 -8.44 2.96
C LEU A 165 -6.27 -9.22 1.87
N TYR A 166 -6.51 -10.53 1.80
CA TYR A 166 -5.98 -11.41 0.75
C TYR A 166 -6.55 -11.06 -0.63
N ALA A 167 -7.86 -10.81 -0.74
CA ALA A 167 -8.49 -10.42 -2.00
C ALA A 167 -7.89 -9.12 -2.54
N PHE A 168 -7.63 -8.14 -1.67
CA PHE A 168 -6.96 -6.91 -2.06
C PHE A 168 -5.52 -7.16 -2.51
N ASP A 169 -4.77 -8.01 -1.83
CA ASP A 169 -3.40 -8.36 -2.22
C ASP A 169 -3.33 -9.02 -3.60
N ARG A 170 -4.22 -9.99 -3.84
CA ARG A 170 -4.38 -10.66 -5.13
C ARG A 170 -4.67 -9.65 -6.23
N ASP A 171 -5.63 -8.75 -6.02
CA ASP A 171 -6.06 -7.82 -7.07
C ASP A 171 -5.08 -6.66 -7.23
N MET A 172 -4.35 -6.26 -6.19
CA MET A 172 -3.19 -5.36 -6.29
C MET A 172 -2.12 -5.95 -7.24
N ASN A 173 -1.70 -7.19 -7.02
CA ASN A 173 -0.70 -7.86 -7.88
C ASN A 173 -1.22 -8.06 -9.32
N ARG A 174 -2.49 -8.44 -9.50
CA ARG A 174 -3.08 -8.58 -10.85
C ARG A 174 -3.19 -7.25 -11.59
N THR A 175 -3.47 -6.17 -10.87
CA THR A 175 -3.50 -4.84 -11.47
C THR A 175 -2.09 -4.43 -11.88
N GLU A 176 -1.07 -4.80 -11.08
CA GLU A 176 0.32 -4.58 -11.49
C GLU A 176 0.71 -5.42 -12.70
N ASP A 177 0.34 -6.70 -12.76
CA ASP A 177 0.60 -7.57 -13.92
C ASP A 177 -0.02 -6.99 -15.22
N LYS A 178 -1.20 -6.38 -15.11
CA LYS A 178 -1.88 -5.73 -16.24
C LYS A 178 -1.20 -4.42 -16.70
N TYR A 179 -0.81 -3.56 -15.75
CA TYR A 179 -0.35 -2.20 -16.04
C TYR A 179 1.17 -2.00 -15.98
N GLY A 180 1.90 -2.96 -15.39
CA GLY A 180 3.35 -3.03 -15.34
C GLY A 180 4.05 -1.88 -14.61
N TRP A 181 3.45 -1.29 -13.58
CA TRP A 181 4.02 -0.08 -12.95
C TRP A 181 5.36 -0.31 -12.26
N LEU A 182 5.69 -1.52 -11.80
CA LEU A 182 7.00 -1.78 -11.21
C LEU A 182 8.12 -1.68 -12.26
N SER A 183 7.82 -2.08 -13.49
CA SER A 183 8.74 -2.00 -14.63
C SER A 183 8.81 -0.63 -15.29
N SER A 184 7.89 0.29 -14.96
CA SER A 184 7.87 1.64 -15.52
C SER A 184 8.88 2.57 -14.86
N ALA A 185 9.07 3.75 -15.47
CA ALA A 185 9.79 4.85 -14.83
C ALA A 185 9.21 5.18 -13.44
N PRO A 186 10.02 5.74 -12.51
CA PRO A 186 9.56 6.13 -11.18
C PRO A 186 8.35 7.05 -11.21
N GLY A 187 7.45 6.87 -10.25
CA GLY A 187 6.23 7.67 -10.16
C GLY A 187 6.51 9.16 -9.90
N ILE A 188 5.70 10.02 -10.52
CA ILE A 188 5.78 11.48 -10.37
C ILE A 188 4.72 11.93 -9.37
N VAL A 189 5.16 12.40 -8.21
CA VAL A 189 4.26 12.90 -7.15
C VAL A 189 3.74 14.28 -7.52
N THR A 190 2.42 14.38 -7.73
CA THR A 190 1.74 15.64 -8.06
C THR A 190 1.20 16.34 -6.82
N THR A 191 0.86 15.56 -5.78
CA THR A 191 0.29 16.08 -4.52
C THR A 191 0.85 15.32 -3.32
N LYS A 192 1.29 16.09 -2.33
CA LYS A 192 1.67 15.63 -0.99
C LYS A 192 1.17 16.64 0.04
N HIS A 193 -0.11 16.54 0.39
CA HIS A 193 -0.77 17.58 1.19
C HIS A 193 -0.80 17.19 2.67
N GLU A 194 -0.05 17.92 3.51
CA GLU A 194 0.08 17.61 4.94
C GLU A 194 -1.21 17.83 5.73
N GLY A 195 -2.02 18.84 5.39
CA GLY A 195 -3.30 19.12 6.07
C GLY A 195 -4.32 18.01 5.79
N ASP A 196 -4.76 17.95 4.54
CA ASP A 196 -5.69 16.93 4.03
C ASP A 196 -5.20 15.48 4.12
N LYS A 197 -3.91 15.24 4.38
CA LYS A 197 -3.28 13.91 4.35
C LYS A 197 -3.50 13.16 3.02
N VAL A 198 -3.51 13.91 1.91
CA VAL A 198 -3.73 13.36 0.56
C VAL A 198 -2.42 13.23 -0.20
N ILE A 199 -2.21 12.06 -0.81
CA ILE A 199 -1.10 11.76 -1.72
C ILE A 199 -1.68 11.49 -3.11
N VAL A 200 -1.13 12.15 -4.13
CA VAL A 200 -1.40 11.83 -5.54
C VAL A 200 -0.10 11.72 -6.29
N PHE A 201 0.03 10.67 -7.10
CA PHE A 201 1.12 10.53 -8.05
C PHE A 201 0.66 9.79 -9.30
N GLU A 202 1.43 9.96 -10.38
CA GLU A 202 1.24 9.24 -11.64
C GLU A 202 2.38 8.24 -11.84
N ARG A 203 2.06 7.01 -12.25
CA ARG A 203 3.04 5.98 -12.62
C ARG A 203 2.42 5.02 -13.63
N ALA A 204 3.15 4.68 -14.69
CA ALA A 204 2.66 3.83 -15.79
C ALA A 204 1.28 4.23 -16.35
N SER A 205 1.08 5.53 -16.60
CA SER A 205 -0.19 6.11 -17.07
C SER A 205 -1.40 5.91 -16.14
N LEU A 206 -1.16 5.42 -14.91
CA LEU A 206 -2.14 5.37 -13.84
C LEU A 206 -2.00 6.57 -12.92
N THR A 207 -3.12 7.05 -12.41
CA THR A 207 -3.17 8.05 -11.34
C THR A 207 -3.55 7.35 -10.04
N PHE A 208 -2.64 7.40 -9.07
CA PHE A 208 -2.84 6.86 -7.74
C PHE A 208 -3.25 7.99 -6.79
N ILE A 209 -4.30 7.77 -6.00
CA ILE A 209 -4.82 8.73 -5.05
C ILE A 209 -4.98 8.04 -3.70
N PHE A 210 -4.40 8.61 -2.64
CA PHE A 210 -4.54 8.11 -1.28
C PHE A 210 -5.05 9.22 -0.38
N ASN A 211 -6.08 8.92 0.40
CA ASN A 211 -6.54 9.77 1.49
C ASN A 211 -6.19 9.09 2.83
N PHE A 212 -5.10 9.52 3.47
CA PHE A 212 -4.67 9.03 4.78
C PHE A 212 -5.35 9.76 5.94
N HIS A 213 -6.26 10.71 5.68
CA HIS A 213 -6.92 11.44 6.74
C HIS A 213 -7.76 10.48 7.61
N PRO A 214 -7.66 10.55 8.96
CA PRO A 214 -8.37 9.62 9.85
C PRO A 214 -9.89 9.78 9.81
N THR A 215 -10.40 10.99 9.59
CA THR A 215 -11.84 11.31 9.64
C THR A 215 -12.42 12.00 8.40
N GLU A 216 -11.71 12.98 7.81
CA GLU A 216 -12.22 13.81 6.71
C GLU A 216 -12.34 13.06 5.38
N SER A 217 -13.49 13.27 4.74
CA SER A 217 -13.81 12.79 3.39
C SER A 217 -14.08 13.99 2.49
N TYR A 218 -13.63 13.94 1.24
CA TYR A 218 -13.66 15.08 0.33
C TYR A 218 -14.56 14.80 -0.88
N SER A 219 -15.71 15.47 -0.98
CA SER A 219 -16.67 15.25 -2.09
C SER A 219 -16.17 15.68 -3.47
N ASN A 220 -15.49 16.84 -3.54
CA ASN A 220 -15.02 17.42 -4.79
C ASN A 220 -13.51 17.73 -4.70
N TYR A 221 -12.71 16.72 -4.38
CA TYR A 221 -11.27 16.91 -4.27
C TYR A 221 -10.67 17.09 -5.67
N ARG A 222 -9.98 18.22 -5.89
CA ARG A 222 -9.37 18.50 -7.19
C ARG A 222 -8.00 17.82 -7.30
N VAL A 223 -7.87 16.97 -8.31
CA VAL A 223 -6.67 16.18 -8.61
C VAL A 223 -6.05 16.71 -9.90
N ALA A 224 -4.77 17.08 -9.82
CA ALA A 224 -3.98 17.48 -10.98
C ALA A 224 -3.57 16.24 -11.80
N VAL A 225 -3.77 16.29 -13.12
CA VAL A 225 -3.42 15.19 -14.04
C VAL A 225 -2.70 15.72 -15.28
N ALA A 226 -1.79 14.93 -15.84
CA ALA A 226 -1.03 15.33 -17.03
C ALA A 226 -1.88 15.31 -18.31
N SER A 227 -2.53 14.18 -18.56
CA SER A 227 -3.27 13.96 -19.81
C SER A 227 -4.74 14.30 -19.64
N PRO A 228 -5.34 15.06 -20.58
CA PRO A 228 -6.79 15.20 -20.60
C PRO A 228 -7.43 13.86 -20.98
N GLY A 229 -8.71 13.70 -20.69
CA GLY A 229 -9.51 12.58 -21.13
C GLY A 229 -10.46 12.08 -20.04
N LYS A 230 -10.76 10.79 -20.13
CA LYS A 230 -11.72 10.10 -19.26
C LYS A 230 -11.02 9.07 -18.41
N TYR A 231 -11.13 9.21 -17.10
CA TYR A 231 -10.52 8.32 -16.12
C TYR A 231 -11.57 7.39 -15.50
N THR A 232 -11.23 6.11 -15.32
CA THR A 232 -12.08 5.13 -14.64
C THR A 232 -11.31 4.36 -13.56
N ILE A 233 -12.03 3.90 -12.53
CA ILE A 233 -11.47 3.16 -11.40
C ILE A 233 -11.00 1.79 -11.87
N LYS A 234 -9.73 1.47 -11.60
CA LYS A 234 -9.14 0.15 -11.84
C LYS A 234 -8.89 -0.64 -10.57
N LEU A 235 -8.64 0.07 -9.46
CA LEU A 235 -8.57 -0.52 -8.14
C LEU A 235 -9.10 0.49 -7.11
N ASP A 236 -9.99 0.02 -6.24
CA ASP A 236 -10.60 0.81 -5.17
C ASP A 236 -10.50 0.04 -3.86
N SER A 237 -9.73 0.55 -2.90
CA SER A 237 -9.57 -0.12 -1.62
C SER A 237 -10.85 -0.12 -0.77
N ASP A 238 -11.81 0.78 -1.03
CA ASP A 238 -13.07 0.91 -0.30
C ASP A 238 -14.13 -0.10 -0.75
N ASP A 239 -13.87 -0.94 -1.75
CA ASP A 239 -14.80 -2.00 -2.15
C ASP A 239 -15.09 -2.96 -0.97
N GLN A 240 -16.36 -3.35 -0.85
CA GLN A 240 -16.85 -4.30 0.15
C GLN A 240 -16.11 -5.64 0.10
N GLN A 241 -15.66 -6.08 -1.07
CA GLN A 241 -14.89 -7.32 -1.21
C GLN A 241 -13.53 -7.25 -0.48
N TYR A 242 -12.99 -6.04 -0.35
CA TYR A 242 -11.75 -5.76 0.38
C TYR A 242 -12.01 -5.29 1.83
N GLY A 243 -13.26 -5.35 2.29
CA GLY A 243 -13.64 -4.88 3.63
C GLY A 243 -13.64 -3.37 3.77
N GLY A 244 -13.85 -2.65 2.68
CA GLY A 244 -14.24 -1.24 2.72
C GLY A 244 -15.75 -1.05 2.82
N HIS A 245 -16.20 0.19 2.66
CA HIS A 245 -17.60 0.58 2.88
C HIS A 245 -18.44 0.68 1.60
N GLY A 246 -17.83 0.51 0.42
CA GLY A 246 -18.49 0.53 -0.89
C GLY A 246 -19.09 1.90 -1.22
N ARG A 247 -18.37 2.99 -0.91
CA ARG A 247 -18.88 4.36 -1.07
C ARG A 247 -18.71 4.92 -2.48
N LEU A 248 -17.93 4.26 -3.33
CA LEU A 248 -17.69 4.65 -4.71
C LEU A 248 -18.48 3.76 -5.67
N GLU A 249 -19.06 4.38 -6.69
CA GLU A 249 -19.70 3.66 -7.79
C GLU A 249 -18.66 3.44 -8.91
N HIS A 250 -18.30 2.19 -9.18
CA HIS A 250 -17.23 1.86 -10.13
C HIS A 250 -17.53 2.22 -11.60
N GLY A 251 -18.79 2.45 -11.93
CA GLY A 251 -19.20 2.99 -13.24
C GLY A 251 -18.98 4.50 -13.40
N THR A 252 -18.50 5.19 -12.36
CA THR A 252 -18.26 6.65 -12.41
C THR A 252 -17.12 6.97 -13.35
N GLU A 253 -17.41 7.83 -14.33
CA GLU A 253 -16.43 8.37 -15.27
C GLU A 253 -15.93 9.72 -14.76
N PHE A 254 -14.61 9.86 -14.58
CA PHE A 254 -13.97 11.09 -14.13
C PHE A 254 -13.43 11.85 -15.34
N PHE A 255 -14.09 12.94 -15.72
CA PHE A 255 -13.68 13.77 -16.84
C PHE A 255 -12.70 14.86 -16.39
N THR A 256 -11.65 15.07 -17.17
CA THR A 256 -10.72 16.18 -16.94
C THR A 256 -11.26 17.48 -17.50
N GLU A 257 -11.05 18.56 -16.76
CA GLU A 257 -11.27 19.93 -17.21
C GLU A 257 -9.91 20.59 -17.54
N PRO A 258 -9.84 21.48 -18.54
CA PRO A 258 -8.65 22.27 -18.87
C PRO A 258 -8.44 23.41 -17.86
N VAL A 259 -8.46 23.07 -16.57
CA VAL A 259 -8.27 23.97 -15.46
C VAL A 259 -6.88 23.72 -14.89
N HIS A 260 -6.01 24.73 -15.04
CA HIS A 260 -4.67 24.69 -14.50
C HIS A 260 -4.72 24.57 -12.98
N PHE A 261 -4.15 23.48 -12.44
CA PHE A 261 -4.11 23.23 -11.01
C PHE A 261 -2.71 22.75 -10.63
N LYS A 262 -2.10 23.46 -9.67
CA LYS A 262 -0.69 23.29 -9.28
C LYS A 262 0.24 23.50 -10.48
N SER A 263 0.91 22.47 -10.97
CA SER A 263 1.86 22.54 -12.10
C SER A 263 1.34 21.83 -13.36
N TYR A 264 0.05 21.49 -13.40
CA TYR A 264 -0.55 20.71 -14.47
C TYR A 264 -1.64 21.49 -15.20
N PRO A 265 -1.77 21.31 -16.53
CA PRO A 265 -2.74 22.02 -17.34
C PRO A 265 -4.18 21.52 -17.16
N ASN A 266 -4.35 20.28 -16.73
CA ASN A 266 -5.65 19.63 -16.57
C ASN A 266 -5.87 19.18 -15.13
N SER A 267 -7.12 19.11 -14.72
CA SER A 267 -7.51 18.55 -13.43
C SER A 267 -8.88 17.88 -13.49
N MET A 268 -9.16 17.00 -12.54
CA MET A 268 -10.47 16.36 -12.37
C MET A 268 -10.93 16.45 -10.92
N LEU A 269 -12.23 16.28 -10.68
CA LEU A 269 -12.81 16.22 -9.34
C LEU A 269 -13.09 14.77 -8.97
N VAL A 270 -12.68 14.37 -7.76
CA VAL A 270 -12.83 13.01 -7.26
C VAL A 270 -13.46 13.04 -5.88
N TYR A 271 -14.38 12.11 -5.61
CA TYR A 271 -14.83 11.83 -4.26
C TYR A 271 -13.82 10.93 -3.55
N LEU A 272 -13.26 11.41 -2.44
CA LEU A 272 -12.23 10.72 -1.66
C LEU A 272 -12.68 10.48 -0.23
N PRO A 273 -13.24 9.31 0.09
CA PRO A 273 -13.54 8.95 1.48
C PRO A 273 -12.28 8.84 2.33
N CYS A 274 -12.40 9.04 3.64
CA CYS A 274 -11.29 8.87 4.58
C CYS A 274 -10.73 7.43 4.56
N ARG A 275 -9.40 7.32 4.71
CA ARG A 275 -8.65 6.04 4.68
C ARG A 275 -8.96 5.18 3.44
N THR A 276 -8.85 5.78 2.26
CA THR A 276 -9.04 5.05 0.99
C THR A 276 -7.89 5.29 0.02
N ALA A 277 -7.68 4.33 -0.87
CA ALA A 277 -6.80 4.43 -2.01
C ALA A 277 -7.53 4.06 -3.30
N LEU A 278 -7.35 4.88 -4.32
CA LEU A 278 -7.90 4.69 -5.66
C LEU A 278 -6.76 4.64 -6.67
N VAL A 279 -6.93 3.77 -7.66
CA VAL A 279 -6.09 3.71 -8.86
C VAL A 279 -6.99 3.95 -10.06
N LEU A 280 -6.72 5.03 -10.78
CA LEU A 280 -7.46 5.45 -11.96
C LEU A 280 -6.60 5.26 -13.20
N ALA A 281 -7.19 4.83 -14.31
CA ALA A 281 -6.54 4.84 -15.61
C ALA A 281 -7.31 5.73 -16.56
N ASN A 282 -6.58 6.43 -17.44
CA ASN A 282 -7.19 7.21 -18.52
C ASN A 282 -7.47 6.30 -19.71
N GLU A 283 -8.74 6.14 -20.08
CA GLU A 283 -9.17 5.22 -21.14
C GLU A 283 -8.68 5.63 -22.54
N GLU A 284 -8.28 6.89 -22.74
CA GLU A 284 -7.78 7.37 -24.03
C GLU A 284 -6.31 7.02 -24.27
N ILE A 285 -5.57 6.70 -23.20
CA ILE A 285 -4.14 6.35 -23.24
C ILE A 285 -3.84 5.01 -22.56
N ASP A 286 -4.88 4.27 -22.14
CA ASP A 286 -4.74 2.91 -21.62
C ASP A 286 -4.50 1.95 -22.79
N TYR A 287 -3.23 1.75 -23.14
CA TYR A 287 -2.81 0.83 -24.18
C TYR A 287 -2.64 -0.62 -23.67
N CYS A 288 -3.10 -0.94 -22.46
CA CYS A 288 -3.00 -2.28 -21.89
C CYS A 288 -4.06 -3.20 -22.52
N TYR A 289 -3.69 -3.88 -23.60
CA TYR A 289 -4.44 -4.99 -24.20
C TYR A 289 -3.74 -6.32 -23.96
#